data_AF-U2ADX1-F1
#
_entry.id   AF-U2ADX1-F1
#
_cell.length_a   1.000
_cell.length_b   1.000
_cell.length_c   1.000
_cell.angle_alpha   90.00
_cell.angle_beta   90.00
_cell.angle_gamma   90.00
#
_symmetry.space_group_name_H-M   'P 1'
#
loop_
_entity.id
_entity.type
_entity.pdbx_description
1 polymer ?
#
loop_
_entity_poly.entity_id
_entity_poly.type
_entity_poly.pdbx_seq_one_letter_code
_entity_poly.pdbx_strand_id
1 'polypeptide(L)'
;MDFFKTKTMKKEYILWGLCGVGALVAIVALSSKLSKKKEEEYVKEMERETGGAFDRYYKNLPAGPYRDNIVAFANDRALVSNYAQRLHDAMKNAGTDIQAINDVMADLDEQKMQIVYDRFGKRPYWNYLWGMKTSFGKMMSLKEWFKEELDADQYKQVKDKYPKLF
;
A
#
# COMPACT_ATOMS: atom_id res chain seq x y z
N MET A 1 18.61 -1.24 4.71
CA MET A 1 19.19 -0.78 3.43
C MET A 1 18.23 0.26 2.89
N ASP A 2 18.63 1.53 2.89
CA ASP A 2 17.76 2.60 2.42
C ASP A 2 17.66 2.54 0.90
N PHE A 3 16.45 2.58 0.36
CA PHE A 3 16.22 2.54 -1.08
C PHE A 3 16.77 3.81 -1.75
N PHE A 4 16.51 4.99 -1.17
CA PHE A 4 17.19 6.25 -1.45
C PHE A 4 18.23 6.53 -0.35
N LYS A 5 19.47 6.85 -0.73
CA LYS A 5 20.56 7.11 0.22
C LYS A 5 20.34 8.44 0.97
N THR A 6 20.14 8.42 2.30
CA THR A 6 20.02 9.64 3.13
C THR A 6 20.83 9.57 4.44
N LYS A 7 21.20 10.75 4.98
CA LYS A 7 22.03 10.94 6.19
C LYS A 7 21.15 10.86 7.45
N THR A 8 21.57 10.06 8.43
CA THR A 8 20.78 9.57 9.57
C THR A 8 20.40 10.61 10.63
N MET A 9 19.17 10.48 11.16
CA MET A 9 18.75 10.94 12.50
C MET A 9 17.87 9.86 13.14
N LYS A 10 18.23 9.42 14.35
CA LYS A 10 17.54 8.37 15.14
C LYS A 10 16.25 8.89 15.76
N LYS A 11 15.16 8.11 15.71
CA LYS A 11 14.06 8.13 16.70
C LYS A 11 13.48 6.74 16.93
N GLU A 12 13.02 6.55 18.15
CA GLU A 12 12.67 5.27 18.78
C GLU A 12 11.29 4.74 18.38
N TYR A 13 11.16 3.42 18.42
CA TYR A 13 10.01 2.64 17.96
C TYR A 13 8.90 2.60 19.01
N ILE A 14 7.65 2.84 18.57
CA ILE A 14 6.45 2.56 19.35
C ILE A 14 5.60 1.56 18.56
N LEU A 15 5.55 0.34 19.10
CA LEU A 15 4.90 -0.85 18.58
C LEU A 15 3.43 -0.89 19.05
N TRP A 16 2.49 -0.40 18.23
CA TRP A 16 1.04 -0.63 18.37
C TRP A 16 0.42 -0.53 16.96
N GLY A 17 -0.41 -1.44 16.45
CA GLY A 17 -1.01 -2.62 17.01
C GLY A 17 -1.68 -3.44 15.90
N LEU A 18 -1.85 -4.71 16.22
CA LEU A 18 -2.58 -5.74 15.47
C LEU A 18 -4.00 -5.28 15.11
N CYS A 19 -4.33 -5.12 13.83
CA CYS A 19 -5.72 -5.11 13.32
C CYS A 19 -5.75 -5.45 11.82
N GLY A 20 -5.23 -6.62 11.48
CA GLY A 20 -5.65 -7.28 10.24
C GLY A 20 -7.10 -7.74 10.38
N VAL A 21 -7.90 -7.61 9.33
CA VAL A 21 -9.34 -7.97 9.32
C VAL A 21 -9.59 -9.43 9.78
N GLY A 22 -8.62 -10.32 9.58
CA GLY A 22 -8.69 -11.71 10.08
C GLY A 22 -8.73 -11.82 11.62
N ALA A 23 -8.09 -10.91 12.36
CA ALA A 23 -8.13 -10.91 13.82
C ALA A 23 -9.49 -10.46 14.37
N LEU A 24 -10.14 -9.49 13.71
CA LEU A 24 -11.49 -9.03 14.09
C LEU A 24 -12.53 -10.13 13.94
N VAL A 25 -12.47 -10.93 12.86
CA VAL A 25 -13.40 -12.03 12.61
C VAL A 25 -13.20 -13.16 13.63
N ALA A 26 -11.96 -13.52 13.95
CA ALA A 26 -11.68 -14.52 14.99
C ALA A 26 -12.15 -14.07 16.39
N ILE A 27 -12.05 -12.78 16.73
CA ILE A 27 -12.55 -12.23 18.00
C ILE A 27 -14.09 -12.30 18.08
N VAL A 28 -14.80 -12.03 16.98
CA VAL A 28 -16.27 -12.15 16.90
C VAL A 28 -16.71 -13.62 16.92
N ALA A 29 -15.96 -14.52 16.27
CA ALA A 29 -16.21 -15.96 16.29
C ALA A 29 -15.89 -16.62 17.65
N LEU A 30 -14.88 -16.15 18.38
CA LEU A 30 -14.58 -16.63 19.74
C LEU A 30 -15.64 -16.18 20.77
N SER A 31 -16.28 -15.02 20.54
CA SER A 31 -17.30 -14.47 21.45
C SER A 31 -18.70 -15.05 21.23
N SER A 32 -18.93 -15.78 20.13
CA SER A 32 -20.18 -16.46 19.85
C SER A 32 -19.90 -17.94 19.58
N LYS A 33 -20.53 -18.88 20.31
CA LYS A 33 -20.39 -20.34 20.12
C LYS A 33 -20.82 -20.80 18.70
N LEU A 34 -20.07 -20.44 17.67
CA LEU A 34 -20.27 -20.89 16.29
C LEU A 34 -19.55 -22.23 16.11
N SER A 35 -20.25 -23.21 15.53
CA SER A 35 -19.63 -24.50 15.22
C SER A 35 -18.58 -24.29 14.11
N LYS A 36 -17.43 -24.97 14.20
CA LYS A 36 -16.31 -24.85 13.25
C LYS A 36 -16.74 -24.89 11.78
N LYS A 37 -17.75 -25.69 11.46
CA LYS A 37 -18.30 -25.83 10.11
C LYS A 37 -18.94 -24.53 9.58
N LYS A 38 -19.57 -23.76 10.47
CA LYS A 38 -20.26 -22.51 10.13
C LYS A 38 -19.27 -21.33 10.03
N GLU A 39 -18.15 -21.40 10.76
CA GLU A 39 -17.01 -20.50 10.59
C GLU A 39 -16.34 -20.70 9.22
N GLU A 40 -16.04 -21.95 8.84
CA GLU A 40 -15.48 -22.30 7.53
C GLU A 40 -16.36 -21.86 6.35
N GLU A 41 -17.68 -22.00 6.49
CA GLU A 41 -18.65 -21.59 5.47
C GLU A 41 -18.70 -20.06 5.30
N TYR A 42 -18.69 -19.31 6.41
CA TYR A 42 -18.71 -17.85 6.41
C TYR A 42 -17.40 -17.24 5.89
N VAL A 43 -16.25 -17.86 6.24
CA VAL A 43 -14.94 -17.51 5.67
C VAL A 43 -14.96 -17.72 4.15
N LYS A 44 -15.47 -18.86 3.66
CA LYS A 44 -15.62 -19.12 2.22
C LYS A 44 -16.55 -18.14 1.51
N GLU A 45 -17.63 -17.71 2.16
CA GLU A 45 -18.57 -16.70 1.62
C GLU A 45 -17.88 -15.35 1.47
N MET A 46 -17.21 -14.88 2.53
CA MET A 46 -16.44 -13.64 2.54
C MET A 46 -15.31 -13.66 1.51
N GLU A 47 -14.55 -14.76 1.40
CA GLU A 47 -13.53 -14.95 0.37
C GLU A 47 -14.12 -14.89 -1.05
N ARG A 48 -15.36 -15.34 -1.25
CA ARG A 48 -16.08 -15.25 -2.52
C ARG A 48 -16.49 -13.81 -2.84
N GLU A 49 -16.96 -13.06 -1.85
CA GLU A 49 -17.35 -11.66 -1.99
C GLU A 49 -16.14 -10.73 -2.19
N THR A 50 -15.00 -11.01 -1.56
CA THR A 50 -13.77 -10.20 -1.70
C THR A 50 -12.87 -10.69 -2.84
N GLY A 51 -12.91 -11.97 -3.17
CA GLY A 51 -12.01 -12.63 -4.12
C GLY A 51 -12.18 -12.17 -5.58
N GLY A 52 -13.36 -11.67 -5.96
CA GLY A 52 -13.64 -11.26 -7.34
C GLY A 52 -12.87 -10.02 -7.82
N ALA A 53 -12.59 -9.06 -6.94
CA ALA A 53 -11.97 -7.79 -7.35
C ALA A 53 -10.42 -7.85 -7.42
N PHE A 54 -9.81 -8.75 -6.65
CA PHE A 54 -8.35 -8.82 -6.48
C PHE A 54 -7.70 -10.03 -7.18
N ASP A 55 -8.49 -10.99 -7.67
CA ASP A 55 -7.99 -12.14 -8.43
C ASP A 55 -7.05 -11.73 -9.58
N ARG A 56 -7.32 -10.56 -10.19
CA ARG A 56 -6.49 -10.01 -11.27
C ARG A 56 -4.99 -9.91 -10.94
N TYR A 57 -4.60 -9.76 -9.67
CA TYR A 57 -3.21 -9.61 -9.26
C TYR A 57 -2.45 -10.93 -9.18
N TYR A 58 -3.14 -12.05 -8.91
CA TYR A 58 -2.49 -13.32 -8.60
C TYR A 58 -3.00 -14.51 -9.41
N LYS A 59 -3.99 -14.31 -10.29
CA LYS A 59 -4.54 -15.36 -11.17
C LYS A 59 -3.51 -16.00 -12.10
N ASN A 60 -2.51 -15.24 -12.52
CA ASN A 60 -1.46 -15.70 -13.42
C ASN A 60 -0.18 -16.11 -12.68
N LEU A 61 -0.15 -16.03 -11.35
CA LEU A 61 0.98 -16.48 -10.55
C LEU A 61 0.90 -18.01 -10.35
N PRO A 62 2.03 -18.74 -10.40
CA PRO A 62 2.04 -20.15 -10.07
C PRO A 62 1.67 -20.37 -8.61
N ALA A 63 1.00 -21.49 -8.30
CA ALA A 63 0.70 -21.86 -6.93
C ALA A 63 1.99 -22.03 -6.11
N GLY A 64 1.98 -21.53 -4.87
CA GLY A 64 3.11 -21.61 -3.96
C GLY A 64 3.24 -20.40 -3.03
N PRO A 65 4.26 -20.40 -2.16
CA PRO A 65 4.38 -19.44 -1.06
C PRO A 65 4.37 -17.97 -1.51
N TYR A 66 4.93 -17.70 -2.69
CA TYR A 66 4.92 -16.36 -3.27
C TYR A 66 3.50 -15.89 -3.61
N ARG A 67 2.74 -16.72 -4.35
CA ARG A 67 1.35 -16.41 -4.68
C ARG A 67 0.50 -16.26 -3.43
N ASP A 68 0.70 -17.13 -2.45
CA ASP A 68 -0.03 -17.07 -1.18
C ASP A 68 0.27 -15.77 -0.43
N ASN A 69 1.52 -15.30 -0.47
CA ASN A 69 1.91 -14.00 0.08
C ASN A 69 1.24 -12.83 -0.66
N ILE A 70 1.16 -12.86 -2.00
CA ILE A 70 0.46 -11.83 -2.79
C ILE A 70 -1.04 -11.85 -2.51
N VAL A 71 -1.67 -13.03 -2.40
CA VAL A 71 -3.08 -13.20 -2.04
C VAL A 71 -3.35 -12.61 -0.66
N ALA A 72 -2.53 -12.94 0.34
CA ALA A 72 -2.67 -12.40 1.69
C ALA A 72 -2.52 -10.87 1.70
N PHE A 73 -1.51 -10.34 1.01
CA PHE A 73 -1.29 -8.90 0.90
C PHE A 73 -2.46 -8.18 0.20
N ALA A 74 -2.94 -8.70 -0.93
CA ALA A 74 -4.04 -8.11 -1.68
C ALA A 74 -5.36 -8.09 -0.89
N ASN A 75 -5.59 -9.12 -0.07
CA ASN A 75 -6.80 -9.22 0.76
C ASN A 75 -6.71 -8.41 2.06
N ASP A 76 -5.51 -8.02 2.51
CA ASP A 76 -5.34 -7.08 3.63
C ASP A 76 -5.57 -5.63 3.18
N ARG A 77 -6.85 -5.28 3.00
CA ARG A 77 -7.27 -3.94 2.56
C ARG A 77 -6.76 -2.83 3.47
N ALA A 78 -6.65 -3.07 4.78
CA ALA A 78 -6.20 -2.08 5.74
C ALA A 78 -4.71 -1.77 5.52
N LEU A 79 -3.89 -2.82 5.41
CA LEU A 79 -2.46 -2.70 5.12
C LEU A 79 -2.20 -2.01 3.77
N VAL A 80 -2.86 -2.45 2.70
CA VAL A 80 -2.68 -1.83 1.36
C VAL A 80 -3.11 -0.36 1.38
N SER A 81 -4.23 -0.04 2.04
CA SER A 81 -4.68 1.35 2.19
C SER A 81 -3.67 2.19 2.99
N ASN A 82 -3.07 1.61 4.02
CA ASN A 82 -2.04 2.28 4.81
C ASN A 82 -0.81 2.60 3.97
N TYR A 83 -0.30 1.65 3.17
CA TYR A 83 0.81 1.91 2.26
C TYR A 83 0.50 3.03 1.28
N ALA A 84 -0.66 2.99 0.62
CA ALA A 84 -1.08 4.05 -0.30
C ALA A 84 -1.21 5.42 0.39
N GLN A 85 -1.74 5.44 1.62
CA GLN A 85 -1.88 6.66 2.40
C GLN A 85 -0.53 7.23 2.85
N ARG A 86 0.40 6.38 3.30
CA ARG A 86 1.75 6.79 3.70
C ARG A 86 2.53 7.41 2.53
N LEU A 87 2.44 6.83 1.34
CA LEU A 87 3.04 7.42 0.14
C LEU A 87 2.45 8.80 -0.17
N HIS A 88 1.13 8.94 -0.10
CA HIS A 88 0.48 10.24 -0.30
C HIS A 88 0.89 11.25 0.77
N ASP A 89 0.91 10.85 2.04
CA ASP A 89 1.24 11.75 3.16
C ASP A 89 2.70 12.20 3.14
N ALA A 90 3.60 11.34 2.65
CA ALA A 90 5.00 11.68 2.42
C ALA A 90 5.21 12.74 1.33
N MET A 91 4.22 12.93 0.45
CA MET A 91 4.33 13.81 -0.72
C MET A 91 3.40 15.04 -0.67
N LYS A 92 2.25 14.97 0.01
CA LYS A 92 1.18 16.00 -0.12
C LYS A 92 1.48 17.38 0.46
N ASN A 93 2.53 17.50 1.27
CA ASN A 93 2.86 18.70 2.03
C ASN A 93 4.06 19.41 1.38
N ALA A 94 4.47 20.56 1.93
CA ALA A 94 5.68 21.22 1.45
C ALA A 94 6.92 20.33 1.70
N GLY A 95 7.53 19.87 0.60
CA GLY A 95 8.66 18.97 0.62
C GLY A 95 8.26 17.48 0.71
N THR A 96 9.22 16.62 0.35
CA THR A 96 9.02 15.18 0.23
C THR A 96 9.71 14.42 1.37
N ASP A 97 8.95 13.62 2.11
CA ASP A 97 9.48 12.70 3.12
C ASP A 97 10.03 11.42 2.46
N ILE A 98 11.28 11.53 1.99
CA ILE A 98 12.00 10.45 1.32
C ILE A 98 12.15 9.22 2.21
N GLN A 99 12.27 9.39 3.54
CA GLN A 99 12.42 8.25 4.46
C GLN A 99 11.10 7.47 4.55
N ALA A 100 9.97 8.15 4.67
CA ALA A 100 8.68 7.48 4.68
C ALA A 100 8.41 6.72 3.37
N ILE A 101 8.84 7.27 2.23
CA ILE A 101 8.77 6.58 0.92
C ILE A 101 9.68 5.34 0.92
N ASN A 102 10.92 5.45 1.40
CA ASN A 102 11.84 4.31 1.55
C ASN A 102 11.24 3.19 2.39
N ASP A 103 10.71 3.53 3.56
CA ASP A 103 10.14 2.58 4.51
C ASP A 103 8.94 1.84 3.91
N VAL A 104 8.10 2.55 3.14
CA VAL A 104 7.00 1.90 2.42
C VAL A 104 7.55 0.99 1.32
N MET A 105 8.46 1.48 0.49
CA MET A 105 8.93 0.75 -0.68
C MET A 105 9.80 -0.45 -0.32
N ALA A 106 10.44 -0.49 0.85
CA ALA A 106 11.28 -1.59 1.30
C ALA A 106 10.56 -2.96 1.25
N ASP A 107 9.27 -2.99 1.58
CA ASP A 107 8.46 -4.21 1.67
C ASP A 107 7.68 -4.54 0.38
N LEU A 108 7.77 -3.67 -0.63
CA LEU A 108 6.99 -3.77 -1.86
C LEU A 108 7.87 -4.25 -3.01
N ASP A 109 7.63 -5.48 -3.46
CA ASP A 109 8.07 -5.95 -4.78
C ASP A 109 7.13 -5.40 -5.88
N GLU A 110 7.40 -5.76 -7.14
CA GLU A 110 6.63 -5.24 -8.28
C GLU A 110 5.13 -5.56 -8.19
N GLN A 111 4.76 -6.77 -7.73
CA GLN A 111 3.35 -7.17 -7.61
C GLN A 111 2.63 -6.44 -6.47
N LYS A 112 3.27 -6.34 -5.30
CA LYS A 112 2.71 -5.59 -4.17
C LYS A 112 2.60 -4.10 -4.46
N MET A 113 3.59 -3.53 -5.15
CA MET A 113 3.52 -2.13 -5.59
C MET A 113 2.36 -1.91 -6.56
N GLN A 114 2.04 -2.86 -7.46
CA GLN A 114 0.89 -2.75 -8.35
C GLN A 114 -0.43 -2.69 -7.57
N ILE A 115 -0.57 -3.51 -6.54
CA ILE A 115 -1.74 -3.51 -5.65
C ILE A 115 -1.85 -2.16 -4.92
N VAL A 116 -0.74 -1.63 -4.39
CA VAL A 116 -0.68 -0.32 -3.72
C VAL A 116 -0.98 0.83 -4.69
N TYR A 117 -0.44 0.78 -5.91
CA TYR A 117 -0.66 1.78 -6.97
C TYR A 117 -2.16 1.88 -7.31
N ASP A 118 -2.81 0.75 -7.54
CA ASP A 118 -4.24 0.73 -7.84
C ASP A 118 -5.08 1.20 -6.65
N ARG A 119 -4.67 0.84 -5.42
CA ARG A 119 -5.34 1.33 -4.20
C ARG A 119 -5.15 2.83 -3.98
N PHE A 120 -3.99 3.37 -4.37
CA PHE A 120 -3.70 4.80 -4.32
C PHE A 120 -4.67 5.58 -5.21
N GLY A 121 -4.98 5.03 -6.39
CA GLY A 121 -5.92 5.62 -7.33
C GLY A 121 -5.42 6.95 -7.89
N LYS A 122 -6.31 7.94 -7.98
CA LYS A 122 -5.95 9.33 -8.27
C LYS A 122 -6.25 10.19 -7.04
N ARG A 123 -5.33 11.09 -6.70
CA ARG A 123 -5.45 11.98 -5.54
C ARG A 123 -5.23 13.44 -5.94
N PRO A 124 -5.91 14.39 -5.29
CA PRO A 124 -5.80 15.80 -5.65
C PRO A 124 -4.41 16.33 -5.31
N TYR A 125 -3.73 16.87 -6.30
CA TYR A 125 -2.44 17.51 -6.19
C TYR A 125 -2.61 19.04 -6.26
N TRP A 126 -2.11 19.74 -5.25
CA TRP A 126 -2.22 21.20 -5.16
C TRP A 126 -0.83 21.81 -5.24
N ASN A 127 -0.59 22.66 -6.24
CA ASN A 127 0.64 23.43 -6.30
C ASN A 127 0.67 24.44 -5.16
N TYR A 128 1.59 24.23 -4.21
CA TYR A 128 1.90 25.21 -3.18
C TYR A 128 2.90 26.22 -3.73
N LEU A 129 2.39 27.38 -4.14
CA LEU A 129 3.22 28.54 -4.45
C LEU A 129 3.14 29.50 -3.26
N TRP A 130 4.27 29.83 -2.64
CA TRP A 130 4.33 30.79 -1.53
C TRP A 130 3.38 30.46 -0.35
N GLY A 131 3.20 29.18 -0.03
CA GLY A 131 2.33 28.75 1.07
C GLY A 131 0.81 28.86 0.78
N MET A 132 0.42 29.25 -0.43
CA MET A 132 -0.98 29.30 -0.86
C MET A 132 -1.29 28.16 -1.84
N LYS A 133 -2.44 27.51 -1.65
CA LYS A 133 -2.99 26.54 -2.59
C LYS A 133 -3.44 27.29 -3.85
N THR A 134 -2.77 27.07 -4.97
CA THR A 134 -3.18 27.62 -6.27
C THR A 134 -4.21 26.71 -6.96
N SER A 135 -4.83 27.18 -8.06
CA SER A 135 -5.91 26.62 -8.93
C SER A 135 -6.29 25.12 -8.79
N PHE A 136 -7.57 24.80 -9.06
CA PHE A 136 -8.20 23.47 -9.07
C PHE A 136 -7.20 22.31 -9.22
N GLY A 137 -6.95 21.60 -8.11
CA GLY A 137 -5.93 20.56 -8.03
C GLY A 137 -6.15 19.47 -9.07
N LYS A 138 -5.10 19.09 -9.78
CA LYS A 138 -5.14 17.99 -10.74
C LYS A 138 -5.25 16.68 -9.98
N MET A 139 -6.12 15.78 -10.41
CA MET A 139 -6.17 14.42 -9.88
C MET A 139 -5.02 13.60 -10.49
N MET A 140 -4.02 13.27 -9.68
CA MET A 140 -2.78 12.60 -10.12
C MET A 140 -2.69 11.18 -9.57
N SER A 141 -2.21 10.27 -10.41
CA SER A 141 -1.84 8.89 -10.05
C SER A 141 -0.55 8.84 -9.23
N LEU A 142 -0.26 7.71 -8.57
CA LEU A 142 0.99 7.54 -7.82
C LEU A 142 2.24 7.79 -8.69
N LYS A 143 2.21 7.39 -9.96
CA LYS A 143 3.29 7.65 -10.93
C LYS A 143 3.51 9.14 -11.16
N GLU A 144 2.41 9.88 -11.33
CA GLU A 144 2.45 11.31 -11.51
C GLU A 144 2.94 12.02 -10.23
N TRP A 145 2.46 11.60 -9.06
CA TRP A 145 2.96 12.10 -7.77
C TRP A 145 4.47 11.89 -7.61
N PHE A 146 4.98 10.67 -7.86
CA PHE A 146 6.42 10.41 -7.81
C PHE A 146 7.22 11.24 -8.82
N LYS A 147 6.66 11.52 -10.00
CA LYS A 147 7.34 12.32 -11.01
C LYS A 147 7.49 13.79 -10.60
N GLU A 148 6.51 14.34 -9.88
CA GLU A 148 6.57 15.73 -9.41
C GLU A 148 7.41 15.89 -8.13
N GLU A 149 7.35 14.90 -7.23
CA GLU A 149 7.86 15.03 -5.85
C GLU A 149 9.26 14.44 -5.65
N LEU A 150 9.72 13.60 -6.56
CA LEU A 150 11.07 13.03 -6.53
C LEU A 150 11.98 13.74 -7.52
N ASP A 151 13.27 13.83 -7.18
CA ASP A 151 14.27 14.26 -8.15
C ASP A 151 14.46 13.20 -9.26
N ALA A 152 15.20 13.57 -10.31
CA ALA A 152 15.38 12.73 -11.49
C ALA A 152 16.03 11.37 -11.16
N ASP A 153 16.99 11.33 -10.23
CA ASP A 153 17.71 10.11 -9.86
C ASP A 153 16.85 9.22 -8.97
N GLN A 154 16.07 9.81 -8.07
CA GLN A 154 15.11 9.11 -7.22
C GLN A 154 13.98 8.51 -8.07
N TYR A 155 13.39 9.30 -8.97
CA TYR A 155 12.35 8.81 -9.87
C TYR A 155 12.88 7.69 -10.79
N LYS A 156 14.13 7.81 -11.26
CA LYS A 156 14.79 6.74 -12.02
C LYS A 156 14.91 5.45 -11.19
N GLN A 157 15.30 5.53 -9.92
CA GLN A 157 15.36 4.35 -9.05
C GLN A 157 13.99 3.69 -8.87
N VAL A 158 12.90 4.47 -8.73
CA VAL A 158 11.53 3.94 -8.71
C VAL A 158 11.24 3.13 -9.99
N LYS A 159 11.56 3.69 -11.15
CA LYS A 159 11.38 3.02 -12.45
C LYS A 159 12.23 1.76 -12.58
N ASP A 160 13.48 1.80 -12.11
CA ASP A 160 14.38 0.65 -12.17
C ASP A 160 13.86 -0.49 -11.27
N LYS A 161 13.25 -0.17 -10.11
CA LYS A 161 12.68 -1.17 -9.19
C LYS A 161 11.35 -1.74 -9.68
N TYR A 162 10.53 -0.93 -10.35
CA TYR A 162 9.18 -1.28 -10.79
C TYR A 162 8.97 -0.98 -12.28
N PRO A 163 9.75 -1.61 -13.18
CA PRO A 163 9.83 -1.23 -14.59
C PRO A 163 8.52 -1.43 -15.36
N LYS A 164 7.63 -2.32 -14.92
CA LYS A 164 6.32 -2.51 -15.58
C LYS A 164 5.27 -1.48 -15.17
N LEU A 165 5.53 -0.70 -14.11
CA LEU A 165 4.57 0.27 -13.56
C LEU A 165 4.91 1.73 -13.90
N PHE A 166 6.20 2.11 -13.94
CA PHE A 166 6.63 3.51 -14.01
C PHE A 166 7.47 3.87 -15.25
#